data_AF-A0A151AXP1-F1
#
_entry.id   AF-A0A151AXP1-F1
#
_cell.length_a   1.000
_cell.length_b   1.000
_cell.length_c   1.000
_cell.angle_alpha   90.00
_cell.angle_beta   90.00
_cell.angle_gamma   90.00
#
_symmetry.space_group_name_H-M   'P 1'
#
loop_
_entity.id
_entity.type
_entity.pdbx_description
1 polymer ?
#
loop_
_entity_poly.entity_id
_entity_poly.type
_entity_poly.pdbx_seq_one_letter_code
_entity_poly.pdbx_strand_id
1 'polypeptide(L)'
;MITLKPTCPFCGLPVARPKEQVTRRPNEMPVGACSCGAVYACDITGHNLGAAFIEALVFGCNLDWDLAWGLLPEEDYLEKLVENYDYETHLIVPGGFYEGRRISGALYFVKLHPDILEVTRQGVQNKLARAAAISSQTSKAPPGEKNFTKKEIEALVKEYQVEPLLNIARSDRRLIRELQRLLYAGDELLRFRAADILGKVAAVIAQKDPETIARLLQGLLTSVTDPGSSGWGAIDAAGAIIASLPETFAGYIPTLYQLLADTTLRPQALRAIGSIAKVKPGLIRPACLRFLPFLQDPDPATRGYTAWLLGNLRAATARDMLQGLQDDGQPVTFYDSGNLQKKTVAQLASEALARL
;
A
#
# COMPACT_ATOMS: atom_id res chain seq x y z
N MET A 1 37.01 7.29 -26.94
CA MET A 1 35.89 7.15 -25.98
C MET A 1 34.83 6.32 -26.68
N ILE A 2 34.49 5.14 -26.14
CA ILE A 2 33.55 4.23 -26.81
C ILE A 2 32.13 4.74 -26.56
N THR A 3 31.40 5.04 -27.62
CA THR A 3 29.96 5.34 -27.58
C THR A 3 29.20 4.27 -28.35
N LEU A 4 28.04 3.88 -27.83
CA LEU A 4 27.21 2.83 -28.42
C LEU A 4 25.85 3.40 -28.77
N LYS A 5 25.25 2.89 -29.85
CA LYS A 5 23.84 3.19 -30.13
C LYS A 5 22.94 2.44 -29.14
N PRO A 6 21.89 3.08 -28.60
CA PRO A 6 20.95 2.42 -27.72
C PRO A 6 20.22 1.28 -28.44
N THR A 7 20.25 0.09 -27.85
CA THR A 7 19.53 -1.10 -28.32
C THR A 7 18.62 -1.64 -27.24
N CYS A 8 17.56 -2.34 -27.64
CA CYS A 8 16.65 -2.98 -26.72
C CYS A 8 17.33 -4.20 -26.08
N PRO A 9 17.42 -4.29 -24.74
CA PRO A 9 18.10 -5.39 -24.07
C PRO A 9 17.40 -6.75 -24.24
N PHE A 10 16.14 -6.77 -24.68
CA PHE A 10 15.38 -8.01 -24.90
C PHE A 10 15.53 -8.61 -26.30
N CYS A 11 15.87 -7.82 -27.31
CA CYS A 11 15.91 -8.30 -28.71
C CYS A 11 17.12 -7.82 -29.52
N GLY A 12 17.94 -6.93 -28.96
CA GLY A 12 19.14 -6.38 -29.60
C GLY A 12 18.87 -5.34 -30.70
N LEU A 13 17.61 -5.07 -31.06
CA LEU A 13 17.29 -4.09 -32.10
C LEU A 13 17.52 -2.65 -31.62
N PRO A 14 17.92 -1.73 -32.50
CA PRO A 14 18.00 -0.30 -32.18
C PRO A 14 16.66 0.25 -31.69
N VAL A 15 16.70 1.11 -30.68
CA VAL A 15 15.51 1.81 -30.18
C VAL A 15 15.49 3.26 -30.63
N ALA A 16 14.31 3.85 -30.73
CA ALA A 16 14.17 5.27 -31.01
C ALA A 16 14.47 6.11 -29.77
N ARG A 17 14.69 7.42 -29.97
CA ARG A 17 14.80 8.36 -28.84
C ARG A 17 13.47 8.43 -28.08
N PRO A 18 13.47 8.31 -26.74
CA PRO A 18 12.29 8.52 -25.91
C PRO A 18 11.71 9.93 -26.12
N LYS A 19 10.38 10.03 -26.22
CA LYS A 19 9.67 11.29 -26.47
C LYS A 19 8.74 11.61 -25.31
N GLU A 20 8.49 12.89 -25.12
CA GLU A 20 7.44 13.35 -24.21
C GLU A 20 6.05 13.06 -24.80
N GLN A 21 5.09 12.74 -23.94
CA GLN A 21 3.70 12.49 -24.29
C GLN A 21 2.93 13.81 -24.49
N VAL A 22 1.89 13.80 -25.34
CA VAL A 22 1.11 15.00 -25.72
C VAL A 22 0.21 15.49 -24.58
N THR A 23 -0.25 14.60 -23.71
CA THR A 23 -1.15 14.90 -22.58
C THR A 23 -0.38 15.27 -21.31
N ARG A 24 0.49 16.28 -21.40
CA ARG A 24 1.42 16.68 -20.32
C ARG A 24 0.73 16.88 -18.95
N ARG A 25 1.16 16.12 -17.95
CA ARG A 25 1.15 16.53 -16.53
C ARG A 25 2.58 16.91 -16.10
N PRO A 26 2.75 17.79 -15.10
CA PRO A 26 4.09 18.10 -14.56
C PRO A 26 4.76 16.84 -14.01
N ASN A 27 6.03 16.60 -14.36
CA ASN A 27 6.90 15.48 -13.94
C ASN A 27 6.76 14.12 -14.70
N GLU A 28 6.11 14.06 -15.85
CA GLU A 28 6.12 12.83 -16.69
C GLU A 28 7.46 12.63 -17.40
N MET A 29 7.99 11.41 -17.38
CA MET A 29 9.28 11.10 -18.02
C MET A 29 9.11 10.81 -19.53
N PRO A 30 10.12 11.09 -20.37
CA PRO A 30 10.09 10.70 -21.77
C PRO A 30 10.02 9.17 -21.92
N VAL A 31 9.14 8.67 -22.79
CA VAL A 31 8.91 7.23 -23.01
C VAL A 31 9.07 6.82 -24.47
N GLY A 32 9.22 5.53 -24.71
CA GLY A 32 9.24 4.95 -26.06
C GLY A 32 8.90 3.47 -26.07
N ALA A 33 8.78 2.92 -27.28
CA ALA A 33 8.47 1.51 -27.50
C ALA A 33 9.45 0.90 -28.51
N CYS A 34 9.67 -0.41 -28.37
CA CYS A 34 10.43 -1.25 -29.29
C CYS A 34 9.45 -2.13 -30.09
N SER A 35 9.84 -2.52 -31.30
CA SER A 35 9.04 -3.40 -32.16
C SER A 35 8.82 -4.80 -31.57
N CYS A 36 9.65 -5.24 -30.63
CA CYS A 36 9.49 -6.52 -29.94
C CYS A 36 8.44 -6.50 -28.80
N GLY A 37 7.75 -5.37 -28.61
CA GLY A 37 6.74 -5.18 -27.57
C GLY A 37 7.27 -4.66 -26.23
N ALA A 38 8.60 -4.52 -26.07
CA ALA A 38 9.17 -3.85 -24.90
C ALA A 38 8.92 -2.34 -24.96
N VAL A 39 8.67 -1.73 -23.81
CA VAL A 39 8.53 -0.29 -23.61
C VAL A 39 9.64 0.21 -22.70
N TYR A 40 9.91 1.52 -22.74
CA TYR A 40 10.94 2.12 -21.89
C TYR A 40 10.62 3.56 -21.51
N ALA A 41 11.12 3.96 -20.34
CA ALA A 41 11.12 5.34 -19.87
C ALA A 41 12.54 5.83 -19.62
N CYS A 42 12.74 7.14 -19.74
CA CYS A 42 14.04 7.78 -19.59
C CYS A 42 14.07 8.66 -18.35
N ASP A 43 14.91 8.31 -17.39
CA ASP A 43 15.33 9.25 -16.37
C ASP A 43 16.60 9.96 -16.83
N ILE A 44 16.47 11.23 -17.16
CA ILE A 44 17.58 12.07 -17.63
C ILE A 44 18.62 12.28 -16.52
N THR A 45 18.21 12.20 -15.24
CA THR A 45 19.08 12.46 -14.09
C THR A 45 19.84 11.23 -13.62
N GLY A 46 19.27 10.04 -13.80
CA GLY A 46 19.77 8.78 -13.23
C GLY A 46 19.44 8.54 -11.76
N HIS A 47 18.77 9.48 -11.08
CA HIS A 47 18.51 9.42 -9.64
C HIS A 47 17.09 8.93 -9.29
N ASN A 48 16.18 8.86 -10.26
CA ASN A 48 14.76 8.57 -10.10
C ASN A 48 14.35 7.27 -10.83
N LEU A 49 15.20 6.24 -10.77
CA LEU A 49 14.99 4.97 -11.48
C LEU A 49 13.67 4.28 -11.12
N GLY A 50 13.22 4.38 -9.87
CA GLY A 50 11.92 3.84 -9.45
C GLY A 50 10.74 4.53 -10.13
N ALA A 51 10.83 5.84 -10.39
CA ALA A 51 9.80 6.54 -11.14
C ALA A 51 9.85 6.21 -12.64
N ALA A 52 11.05 6.02 -13.21
CA ALA A 52 11.22 5.58 -14.58
C ALA A 52 10.64 4.18 -14.81
N PHE A 53 10.87 3.26 -13.88
CA PHE A 53 10.26 1.94 -13.89
C PHE A 53 8.72 2.02 -13.94
N ILE A 54 8.12 2.76 -13.00
CA ILE A 54 6.66 2.91 -12.92
C ILE A 54 6.10 3.52 -14.22
N GLU A 55 6.77 4.55 -14.75
CA GLU A 55 6.36 5.19 -16.00
C GLU A 55 6.39 4.20 -17.17
N ALA A 56 7.44 3.39 -17.29
CA ALA A 56 7.57 2.37 -18.33
C ALA A 56 6.48 1.29 -18.19
N LEU A 57 6.23 0.78 -16.98
CA LEU A 57 5.24 -0.26 -16.71
C LEU A 57 3.82 0.21 -17.04
N VAL A 58 3.46 1.41 -16.58
CA VAL A 58 2.15 2.02 -16.82
C VAL A 58 1.95 2.34 -18.30
N PHE A 59 3.00 2.85 -18.96
CA PHE A 59 2.97 3.07 -20.41
C PHE A 59 2.75 1.76 -21.18
N GLY A 60 3.40 0.66 -20.76
CA GLY A 60 3.17 -0.68 -21.30
C GLY A 60 1.73 -1.19 -21.10
N CYS A 61 1.10 -0.79 -20.00
CA CYS A 61 -0.30 -1.10 -19.69
C CYS A 61 -1.30 -0.12 -20.32
N ASN A 62 -0.89 0.65 -21.33
CA ASN A 62 -1.72 1.66 -21.99
C ASN A 62 -2.33 2.68 -21.01
N LEU A 63 -1.52 3.11 -20.04
CA LEU A 63 -1.91 4.02 -18.96
C LEU A 63 -2.99 3.45 -18.02
N ASP A 64 -3.26 2.14 -18.07
CA ASP A 64 -4.10 1.44 -17.11
C ASP A 64 -3.30 1.12 -15.85
N TRP A 65 -3.35 2.05 -14.90
CA TRP A 65 -2.65 1.95 -13.62
C TRP A 65 -3.09 0.74 -12.79
N ASP A 66 -4.37 0.37 -12.85
CA ASP A 66 -4.90 -0.74 -12.07
C ASP A 66 -4.35 -2.08 -12.58
N LEU A 67 -4.20 -2.20 -13.91
CA LEU A 67 -3.51 -3.34 -14.51
C LEU A 67 -2.04 -3.36 -14.10
N ALA A 68 -1.32 -2.24 -14.30
CA ALA A 68 0.11 -2.13 -14.03
C ALA A 68 0.49 -2.56 -12.60
N TRP A 69 -0.29 -2.16 -11.60
CA TRP A 69 -0.05 -2.53 -10.19
C TRP A 69 -0.50 -3.95 -9.83
N GLY A 70 -1.29 -4.58 -10.68
CA GLY A 70 -1.67 -5.98 -10.54
C GLY A 70 -0.67 -6.95 -11.18
N LEU A 71 0.33 -6.45 -11.92
CA LEU A 71 1.33 -7.28 -12.57
C LEU A 71 2.48 -7.63 -11.62
N LEU A 72 2.90 -8.90 -11.66
CA LEU A 72 4.00 -9.43 -10.88
C LEU A 72 5.32 -9.44 -11.70
N PRO A 73 6.44 -9.00 -11.11
CA PRO A 73 7.75 -9.07 -11.76
C PRO A 73 8.15 -10.52 -12.03
N GLU A 74 8.83 -10.74 -13.16
CA GLU A 74 9.28 -12.05 -13.67
C GLU A 74 8.16 -13.05 -14.06
N GLU A 75 6.92 -12.80 -13.65
CA GLU A 75 5.74 -13.56 -14.06
C GLU A 75 4.96 -12.85 -15.19
N ASP A 76 4.54 -11.61 -14.95
CA ASP A 76 3.72 -10.82 -15.88
C ASP A 76 4.55 -9.87 -16.73
N TYR A 77 5.75 -9.50 -16.27
CA TYR A 77 6.67 -8.66 -17.01
C TYR A 77 8.13 -8.90 -16.64
N LEU A 78 9.03 -8.60 -17.57
CA LEU A 78 10.47 -8.56 -17.35
C LEU A 78 10.96 -7.12 -17.36
N GLU A 79 12.00 -6.85 -16.57
CA GLU A 79 12.64 -5.54 -16.53
C GLU A 79 14.14 -5.58 -16.84
N LYS A 80 14.65 -4.51 -17.45
CA LYS A 80 16.07 -4.31 -17.71
C LYS A 80 16.44 -2.84 -17.63
N LEU A 81 17.55 -2.53 -16.97
CA LEU A 81 18.11 -1.20 -16.88
C LEU A 81 19.28 -1.04 -17.87
N VAL A 82 19.30 0.08 -18.60
CA VAL A 82 20.44 0.51 -19.39
C VAL A 82 20.92 1.86 -18.87
N GLU A 83 22.07 1.84 -18.19
CA GLU A 83 22.68 3.03 -17.57
C GLU A 83 23.57 3.80 -18.54
N ASN A 84 23.99 5.00 -18.10
CA ASN A 84 24.85 5.91 -18.84
C ASN A 84 24.30 6.28 -20.22
N TYR A 85 22.98 6.43 -20.31
CA TYR A 85 22.28 6.92 -21.47
C TYR A 85 22.29 8.45 -21.49
N ASP A 86 22.76 9.00 -22.60
CA ASP A 86 22.68 10.42 -22.87
C ASP A 86 21.42 10.76 -23.68
N TYR A 87 20.50 11.48 -23.03
CA TYR A 87 19.26 11.93 -23.66
C TYR A 87 19.51 12.87 -24.85
N GLU A 88 20.53 13.73 -24.79
CA GLU A 88 20.75 14.79 -25.78
C GLU A 88 21.19 14.22 -27.13
N THR A 89 22.21 13.37 -27.12
CA THR A 89 22.79 12.77 -28.33
C THR A 89 22.22 11.40 -28.69
N HIS A 90 21.40 10.82 -27.80
CA HIS A 90 20.83 9.48 -27.96
C HIS A 90 21.91 8.40 -28.11
N LEU A 91 22.85 8.36 -27.16
CA LEU A 91 23.97 7.43 -27.12
C LEU A 91 24.11 6.81 -25.72
N ILE A 92 24.66 5.59 -25.66
CA ILE A 92 25.14 4.97 -24.42
C ILE A 92 26.63 5.26 -24.29
N VAL A 93 27.03 5.75 -23.12
CA VAL A 93 28.41 6.15 -22.82
C VAL A 93 28.92 5.32 -21.63
N PRO A 94 29.43 4.09 -21.83
CA PRO A 94 29.83 3.21 -20.73
C PRO A 94 30.85 3.83 -19.76
N GLY A 95 31.68 4.77 -20.23
CA GLY A 95 32.64 5.50 -19.40
C GLY A 95 32.03 6.56 -18.48
N GLY A 96 30.72 6.82 -18.54
CA GLY A 96 30.00 7.76 -17.67
C GLY A 96 30.34 9.25 -17.88
N PHE A 97 31.23 9.57 -18.83
CA PHE A 97 31.64 10.93 -19.18
C PHE A 97 31.71 11.07 -20.69
N TYR A 98 31.14 12.16 -21.22
CA TYR A 98 31.16 12.49 -22.65
C TYR A 98 31.28 13.99 -22.81
N GLU A 99 32.21 14.46 -23.64
CA GLU A 99 32.41 15.90 -23.93
C GLU A 99 32.46 16.82 -22.68
N GLY A 100 33.13 16.37 -21.61
CA GLY A 100 33.32 17.16 -20.39
C GLY A 100 32.13 17.18 -19.42
N ARG A 101 31.01 16.53 -19.75
CA ARG A 101 29.86 16.34 -18.85
C ARG A 101 29.78 14.89 -18.35
N ARG A 102 29.28 14.72 -17.13
CA ARG A 102 28.95 13.41 -16.56
C ARG A 102 27.60 12.96 -17.12
N ILE A 103 27.55 11.74 -17.64
CA ILE A 103 26.33 11.11 -18.16
C ILE A 103 25.85 10.12 -17.11
N SER A 104 24.73 10.44 -16.46
CA SER A 104 24.10 9.57 -15.46
C SER A 104 22.71 9.10 -15.86
N GLY A 105 22.16 9.56 -17.00
CA GLY A 105 20.83 9.17 -17.45
C GLY A 105 20.69 7.66 -17.68
N ALA A 106 19.46 7.17 -17.61
CA ALA A 106 19.17 5.75 -17.78
C ALA A 106 17.87 5.51 -18.55
N LEU A 107 17.83 4.39 -19.26
CA LEU A 107 16.62 3.85 -19.87
C LEU A 107 16.17 2.63 -19.08
N TYR A 108 14.95 2.69 -18.54
CA TYR A 108 14.32 1.59 -17.83
C TYR A 108 13.36 0.87 -18.77
N PHE A 109 13.65 -0.38 -19.10
CA PHE A 109 12.85 -1.19 -20.01
C PHE A 109 11.93 -2.14 -19.25
N VAL A 110 10.70 -2.26 -19.73
CA VAL A 110 9.71 -3.24 -19.29
C VAL A 110 9.20 -4.01 -20.51
N LYS A 111 9.04 -5.32 -20.38
CA LYS A 111 8.42 -6.17 -21.40
C LYS A 111 7.35 -7.04 -20.77
N LEU A 112 6.09 -6.79 -21.12
CA LEU A 112 4.95 -7.58 -20.64
C LEU A 112 4.95 -8.98 -21.28
N HIS A 113 4.44 -9.96 -20.53
CA HIS A 113 4.18 -11.30 -21.04
C HIS A 113 3.12 -11.24 -22.18
N PRO A 114 3.22 -12.09 -23.21
CA PRO A 114 2.27 -12.12 -24.34
C PRO A 114 0.80 -12.16 -23.92
N ASP A 115 0.45 -12.90 -22.87
CA ASP A 115 -0.94 -13.04 -22.40
C ASP A 115 -1.51 -11.72 -21.86
N ILE A 116 -0.66 -10.88 -21.24
CA ILE A 116 -1.03 -9.53 -20.77
C ILE A 116 -1.14 -8.55 -21.94
N LEU A 117 -0.33 -8.74 -23.00
CA LEU A 117 -0.40 -7.94 -24.23
C LEU A 117 -1.69 -8.18 -25.03
N GLU A 118 -2.33 -9.34 -24.90
CA GLU A 118 -3.64 -9.61 -25.49
C GLU A 118 -4.79 -8.97 -24.70
N VAL A 119 -4.73 -9.03 -23.36
CA VAL A 119 -5.75 -8.43 -22.46
C VAL A 119 -5.75 -6.91 -22.53
N THR A 120 -4.59 -6.27 -22.65
CA THR A 120 -4.48 -4.81 -22.85
C THR A 120 -5.12 -4.33 -24.16
N ARG A 121 -5.16 -5.16 -25.21
CA ARG A 121 -5.83 -4.86 -26.49
C ARG A 121 -7.34 -5.11 -26.43
N GLN A 122 -7.78 -6.20 -25.78
CA GLN A 122 -9.19 -6.58 -25.68
C GLN A 122 -9.98 -5.73 -24.66
N GLY A 123 -9.35 -5.35 -23.54
CA GLY A 123 -9.96 -4.55 -22.47
C GLY A 123 -10.36 -3.14 -22.89
N VAL A 124 -9.67 -2.58 -23.89
CA VAL A 124 -9.97 -1.26 -24.47
C VAL A 124 -11.25 -1.29 -25.30
N GLN A 125 -11.52 -2.35 -26.06
CA GLN A 125 -12.75 -2.48 -26.85
C GLN A 125 -14.00 -2.63 -25.97
N ASN A 126 -13.89 -3.40 -24.87
CA ASN A 126 -14.98 -3.56 -23.91
C ASN A 126 -15.25 -2.28 -23.09
N LYS A 127 -14.22 -1.47 -22.79
CA LYS A 127 -14.38 -0.15 -22.13
C LYS A 127 -14.94 0.91 -23.10
N LEU A 128 -14.57 0.89 -24.38
CA LEU A 128 -15.13 1.79 -25.42
C LEU A 128 -16.61 1.52 -25.71
N ALA A 129 -17.03 0.25 -25.76
CA ALA A 129 -18.44 -0.12 -25.94
C ALA A 129 -19.32 0.29 -24.73
N ARG A 130 -18.78 0.19 -23.50
CA ARG A 130 -19.45 0.69 -22.29
C ARG A 130 -19.49 2.22 -22.21
N ALA A 131 -18.46 2.91 -22.70
CA ALA A 131 -18.42 4.38 -22.73
C ALA A 131 -19.45 4.97 -23.74
N ALA A 132 -19.73 4.27 -24.84
CA ALA A 132 -20.75 4.68 -25.80
C ALA A 132 -22.19 4.53 -25.25
N ALA A 133 -22.44 3.54 -24.38
CA ALA A 133 -23.78 3.27 -23.82
C ALA A 133 -24.16 4.19 -22.64
N ILE A 134 -23.21 4.89 -22.02
CA ILE A 134 -23.44 5.74 -20.84
C ILE A 134 -23.61 7.23 -21.24
N SER A 135 -23.45 7.59 -22.52
CA SER A 135 -23.50 8.99 -22.99
C SER A 135 -24.91 9.61 -23.08
N SER A 136 -25.91 9.15 -22.32
CA SER A 136 -27.26 9.73 -22.36
C SER A 136 -27.90 10.07 -21.01
N GLN A 137 -27.11 10.22 -19.94
CA GLN A 137 -27.56 10.99 -18.78
C GLN A 137 -26.45 11.89 -18.25
N THR A 138 -26.46 13.12 -18.75
CA THR A 138 -25.77 14.27 -18.20
C THR A 138 -26.34 14.62 -16.82
N SER A 139 -25.59 14.37 -15.75
CA SER A 139 -25.75 15.13 -14.50
C SER A 139 -24.62 16.14 -14.42
N LYS A 140 -24.96 17.43 -14.57
CA LYS A 140 -24.05 18.56 -14.31
C LYS A 140 -23.41 18.39 -12.93
N ALA A 141 -22.08 18.28 -12.87
CA ALA A 141 -21.35 18.41 -11.63
C ALA A 141 -21.44 19.87 -11.13
N PRO A 142 -21.68 20.12 -9.82
CA PRO A 142 -21.62 21.46 -9.28
C PRO A 142 -20.17 21.96 -9.22
N PRO A 143 -19.93 23.28 -9.32
CA PRO A 143 -18.58 23.84 -9.34
C PRO A 143 -17.97 23.88 -7.92
N GLY A 144 -16.76 23.34 -7.77
CA GLY A 144 -15.88 23.64 -6.64
C GLY A 144 -15.25 22.45 -5.91
N GLU A 145 -14.58 21.51 -6.58
CA GLU A 145 -13.73 20.54 -5.87
C GLU A 145 -12.28 21.04 -5.81
N LYS A 146 -11.83 21.38 -4.59
CA LYS A 146 -10.41 21.63 -4.31
C LYS A 146 -9.65 20.32 -4.54
N ASN A 147 -8.76 20.30 -5.53
CA ASN A 147 -7.80 19.21 -5.70
C ASN A 147 -6.76 19.28 -4.58
N PHE A 148 -6.81 18.37 -3.63
CA PHE A 148 -5.79 18.26 -2.57
C PHE A 148 -4.50 17.65 -3.12
N THR A 149 -3.38 18.27 -2.80
CA THR A 149 -2.04 17.80 -3.14
C THR A 149 -1.58 16.69 -2.19
N LYS A 150 -0.56 15.91 -2.60
CA LYS A 150 0.04 14.87 -1.74
C LYS A 150 0.52 15.41 -0.38
N LYS A 151 1.08 16.63 -0.37
CA LYS A 151 1.58 17.28 0.84
C LYS A 151 0.44 17.70 1.77
N GLU A 152 -0.68 18.16 1.22
CA GLU A 152 -1.86 18.52 2.02
C GLU A 152 -2.49 17.28 2.65
N ILE A 153 -2.63 16.19 1.89
CA ILE A 153 -3.12 14.91 2.43
C ILE A 153 -2.19 14.44 3.56
N GLU A 154 -0.88 14.42 3.34
CA GLU A 154 0.09 14.02 4.38
C GLU A 154 0.01 14.92 5.62
N ALA A 155 -0.16 16.23 5.46
CA ALA A 155 -0.36 17.16 6.58
C ALA A 155 -1.66 16.87 7.35
N LEU A 156 -2.76 16.57 6.65
CA LEU A 156 -4.02 16.19 7.28
C LEU A 156 -3.88 14.87 8.05
N VAL A 157 -3.19 13.86 7.49
CA VAL A 157 -2.90 12.61 8.20
C VAL A 157 -2.01 12.89 9.41
N LYS A 158 -0.96 13.70 9.23
CA LYS A 158 -0.01 14.06 10.28
C LYS A 158 -0.70 14.80 11.42
N GLU A 159 -1.60 15.72 11.17
CA GLU A 159 -2.36 16.42 12.22
C GLU A 159 -3.62 15.66 12.66
N TYR A 160 -3.81 14.42 12.17
CA TYR A 160 -4.95 13.56 12.46
C TYR A 160 -6.31 14.22 12.20
N GLN A 161 -6.39 15.02 11.13
CA GLN A 161 -7.61 15.69 10.68
C GLN A 161 -8.46 14.75 9.84
N VAL A 162 -9.32 13.97 10.50
CA VAL A 162 -10.12 12.89 9.89
C VAL A 162 -11.22 13.45 8.97
N GLU A 163 -12.02 14.42 9.44
CA GLU A 163 -13.20 14.90 8.70
C GLU A 163 -12.89 15.43 7.28
N PRO A 164 -11.85 16.24 7.05
CA PRO A 164 -11.46 16.63 5.70
C PRO A 164 -11.14 15.43 4.79
N LEU A 165 -10.46 14.41 5.33
CA LEU A 165 -10.08 13.21 4.58
C LEU A 165 -11.30 12.35 4.23
N LEU A 166 -12.30 12.27 5.11
CA LEU A 166 -13.56 11.58 4.81
C LEU A 166 -14.37 12.30 3.73
N ASN A 167 -14.33 13.63 3.68
CA ASN A 167 -14.96 14.39 2.61
C ASN A 167 -14.26 14.14 1.27
N ILE A 168 -12.93 14.10 1.24
CA ILE A 168 -12.13 13.76 0.05
C ILE A 168 -12.47 12.34 -0.44
N ALA A 169 -12.61 11.38 0.48
CA ALA A 169 -12.92 9.98 0.13
C ALA A 169 -14.22 9.80 -0.67
N ARG A 170 -15.17 10.75 -0.58
CA ARG A 170 -16.45 10.69 -1.30
C ARG A 170 -16.32 11.01 -2.79
N SER A 171 -15.27 11.73 -3.19
CA SER A 171 -15.07 12.21 -4.56
C SER A 171 -13.75 11.75 -5.19
N ASP A 172 -12.69 11.56 -4.41
CA ASP A 172 -11.35 11.24 -4.92
C ASP A 172 -10.83 9.88 -4.46
N ARG A 173 -10.86 8.92 -5.38
CA ARG A 173 -10.33 7.56 -5.17
C ARG A 173 -8.80 7.53 -5.00
N ARG A 174 -8.08 8.58 -5.41
CA ARG A 174 -6.61 8.68 -5.24
C ARG A 174 -6.20 8.72 -3.77
N LEU A 175 -7.11 9.07 -2.86
CA LEU A 175 -6.84 9.12 -1.43
C LEU A 175 -6.37 7.76 -0.87
N ILE A 176 -6.94 6.64 -1.34
CA ILE A 176 -6.51 5.30 -0.92
C ILE A 176 -5.02 5.12 -1.20
N ARG A 177 -4.57 5.47 -2.40
CA ARG A 177 -3.18 5.32 -2.84
C ARG A 177 -2.22 6.19 -2.00
N GLU A 178 -2.61 7.42 -1.71
CA GLU A 178 -1.79 8.30 -0.87
C GLU A 178 -1.71 7.79 0.57
N LEU A 179 -2.79 7.25 1.13
CA LEU A 179 -2.77 6.62 2.45
C LEU A 179 -1.93 5.34 2.48
N GLN A 180 -2.01 4.50 1.44
CA GLN A 180 -1.16 3.30 1.32
C GLN A 180 0.33 3.66 1.30
N ARG A 181 0.72 4.72 0.59
CA ARG A 181 2.11 5.22 0.60
C ARG A 181 2.57 5.57 2.01
N LEU A 182 1.70 6.19 2.82
CA LEU A 182 2.02 6.59 4.19
C LEU A 182 2.15 5.42 5.17
N LEU A 183 1.67 4.22 4.84
CA LEU A 183 1.88 3.01 5.64
C LEU A 183 3.36 2.59 5.71
N TYR A 184 4.20 3.08 4.79
CA TYR A 184 5.63 2.80 4.73
C TYR A 184 6.49 4.02 5.14
N ALA A 185 5.88 5.03 5.75
CA ALA A 185 6.63 6.17 6.26
C ALA A 185 7.64 5.75 7.35
N GLY A 186 8.77 6.46 7.43
CA GLY A 186 9.75 6.27 8.51
C GLY A 186 9.23 6.73 9.88
N ASP A 187 8.28 7.66 9.90
CA ASP A 187 7.60 8.12 11.11
C ASP A 187 6.53 7.10 11.53
N GLU A 188 6.74 6.47 12.69
CA GLU A 188 5.85 5.46 13.26
C GLU A 188 4.43 6.00 13.53
N LEU A 189 4.30 7.20 14.08
CA LEU A 189 2.99 7.80 14.39
C LEU A 189 2.21 8.08 13.10
N LEU A 190 2.92 8.53 12.06
CA LEU A 190 2.32 8.78 10.75
C LEU A 190 1.76 7.49 10.13
N ARG A 191 2.48 6.37 10.24
CA ARG A 191 1.99 5.05 9.78
C ARG A 191 0.70 4.64 10.49
N PHE A 192 0.66 4.78 11.82
CA PHE A 192 -0.55 4.47 12.59
C PHE A 192 -1.74 5.35 12.23
N ARG A 193 -1.51 6.66 12.11
CA ARG A 193 -2.55 7.61 11.69
C ARG A 193 -3.06 7.27 10.30
N ALA A 194 -2.18 6.92 9.36
CA ALA A 194 -2.56 6.50 8.01
C ALA A 194 -3.40 5.22 8.02
N ALA A 195 -3.01 4.19 8.78
CA ALA A 195 -3.75 2.94 8.91
C ALA A 195 -5.16 3.16 9.48
N ASP A 196 -5.28 3.91 10.57
CA ASP A 196 -6.57 4.21 11.21
C ASP A 196 -7.48 5.04 10.29
N ILE A 197 -6.93 6.09 9.67
CA ILE A 197 -7.67 6.89 8.68
C ILE A 197 -8.11 6.04 7.49
N LEU A 198 -7.27 5.12 7.01
CA LEU A 198 -7.61 4.24 5.90
C LEU A 198 -8.82 3.35 6.23
N GLY A 199 -8.94 2.86 7.47
CA GLY A 199 -10.14 2.15 7.93
C GLY A 199 -11.41 3.00 7.83
N LYS A 200 -11.35 4.25 8.31
CA LYS A 200 -12.49 5.19 8.27
C LYS A 200 -12.84 5.60 6.84
N VAL A 201 -11.84 5.83 5.99
CA VAL A 201 -12.01 6.11 4.56
C VAL A 201 -12.62 4.91 3.83
N ALA A 202 -12.18 3.69 4.15
CA ALA A 202 -12.72 2.46 3.59
C ALA A 202 -14.22 2.31 3.91
N ALA A 203 -14.65 2.67 5.13
CA ALA A 203 -16.08 2.69 5.50
C ALA A 203 -16.92 3.64 4.63
N VAL A 204 -16.36 4.78 4.20
CA VAL A 204 -17.05 5.72 3.29
C VAL A 204 -17.13 5.15 1.88
N ILE A 205 -16.03 4.60 1.37
CA ILE A 205 -15.93 4.11 -0.01
C ILE A 205 -16.76 2.84 -0.21
N ALA A 206 -16.76 1.92 0.76
CA ALA A 206 -17.48 0.66 0.69
C ALA A 206 -19.00 0.82 0.58
N GLN A 207 -19.57 1.98 0.92
CA GLN A 207 -20.99 2.27 0.70
C GLN A 207 -21.37 2.27 -0.79
N LYS A 208 -20.41 2.57 -1.68
CA LYS A 208 -20.60 2.59 -3.13
C LYS A 208 -19.82 1.50 -3.86
N ASP A 209 -18.64 1.15 -3.35
CA ASP A 209 -17.68 0.28 -4.04
C ASP A 209 -16.96 -0.64 -3.02
N PRO A 210 -17.67 -1.62 -2.44
CA PRO A 210 -17.08 -2.55 -1.47
C PRO A 210 -16.02 -3.46 -2.09
N GLU A 211 -16.10 -3.75 -3.39
CA GLU A 211 -15.13 -4.58 -4.12
C GLU A 211 -13.74 -3.93 -4.15
N THR A 212 -13.67 -2.61 -4.30
CA THR A 212 -12.39 -1.89 -4.24
C THR A 212 -11.73 -2.02 -2.86
N ILE A 213 -12.52 -1.99 -1.78
CA ILE A 213 -11.99 -2.18 -0.42
C ILE A 213 -11.61 -3.65 -0.18
N ALA A 214 -12.34 -4.62 -0.74
CA ALA A 214 -11.97 -6.03 -0.68
C ALA A 214 -10.60 -6.27 -1.35
N ARG A 215 -10.39 -5.72 -2.55
CA ARG A 215 -9.09 -5.79 -3.27
C ARG A 215 -7.96 -5.12 -2.48
N LEU A 216 -8.22 -3.95 -1.90
CA LEU A 216 -7.26 -3.26 -1.03
C LEU A 216 -6.88 -4.15 0.17
N LEU A 217 -7.86 -4.72 0.86
CA LEU A 217 -7.64 -5.56 2.03
C LEU A 217 -6.87 -6.84 1.67
N GLN A 218 -7.22 -7.49 0.56
CA GLN A 218 -6.49 -8.62 0.01
C GLN A 218 -5.03 -8.24 -0.26
N GLY A 219 -4.78 -7.14 -0.97
CA GLY A 219 -3.42 -6.69 -1.30
C GLY A 219 -2.58 -6.38 -0.06
N LEU A 220 -3.18 -5.72 0.95
CA LEU A 220 -2.51 -5.47 2.23
C LEU A 220 -2.08 -6.77 2.90
N LEU A 221 -2.97 -7.76 3.00
CA LEU A 221 -2.68 -9.02 3.67
C LEU A 221 -1.67 -9.89 2.89
N THR A 222 -1.75 -9.93 1.57
CA THR A 222 -0.79 -10.63 0.72
C THR A 222 0.61 -10.01 0.82
N SER A 223 0.71 -8.68 0.92
CA SER A 223 2.00 -7.99 1.05
C SER A 223 2.75 -8.29 2.35
N VAL A 224 2.05 -8.76 3.39
CA VAL A 224 2.65 -9.11 4.69
C VAL A 224 3.36 -10.46 4.64
N THR A 225 2.89 -11.36 3.78
CA THR A 225 3.44 -12.71 3.65
C THR A 225 4.59 -12.83 2.65
N ASP A 226 4.94 -11.73 1.98
CA ASP A 226 5.99 -11.69 0.97
C ASP A 226 7.39 -11.55 1.61
N PRO A 227 8.33 -12.48 1.37
CA PRO A 227 9.68 -12.42 1.92
C PRO A 227 10.40 -11.12 1.53
N GLY A 228 10.77 -10.29 2.51
CA GLY A 228 11.49 -9.03 2.29
C GLY A 228 10.59 -7.78 2.27
N SER A 229 9.27 -7.95 2.32
CA SER A 229 8.34 -6.84 2.51
C SER A 229 8.36 -6.36 3.96
N SER A 230 8.69 -5.08 4.15
CA SER A 230 8.52 -4.40 5.42
C SER A 230 7.02 -4.13 5.66
N GLY A 231 6.29 -5.07 6.29
CA GLY A 231 4.86 -4.97 6.60
C GLY A 231 4.46 -3.86 7.61
N TRP A 232 5.21 -2.76 7.67
CA TRP A 232 5.26 -1.76 8.75
C TRP A 232 3.94 -1.05 9.09
N GLY A 233 2.92 -1.12 8.23
CA GLY A 233 1.57 -0.63 8.53
C GLY A 233 0.44 -1.44 7.88
N ALA A 234 0.77 -2.52 7.15
CA ALA A 234 -0.22 -3.27 6.38
C ALA A 234 -1.18 -4.07 7.27
N ILE A 235 -0.66 -4.72 8.32
CA ILE A 235 -1.49 -5.46 9.30
C ILE A 235 -2.41 -4.51 10.07
N ASP A 236 -1.89 -3.36 10.48
CA ASP A 236 -2.67 -2.34 11.19
C ASP A 236 -3.77 -1.75 10.31
N ALA A 237 -3.47 -1.47 9.04
CA ALA A 237 -4.44 -1.01 8.06
C ALA A 237 -5.53 -2.07 7.81
N ALA A 238 -5.15 -3.34 7.63
CA ALA A 238 -6.09 -4.43 7.47
C ALA A 238 -7.02 -4.57 8.70
N GLY A 239 -6.44 -4.51 9.91
CA GLY A 239 -7.20 -4.50 11.16
C GLY A 239 -8.17 -3.33 11.26
N ALA A 240 -7.74 -2.12 10.89
CA ALA A 240 -8.56 -0.91 10.91
C ALA A 240 -9.73 -0.97 9.90
N ILE A 241 -9.49 -1.49 8.70
CA ILE A 241 -10.52 -1.70 7.67
C ILE A 241 -11.57 -2.70 8.18
N ILE A 242 -11.14 -3.87 8.67
CA ILE A 242 -12.05 -4.88 9.20
C ILE A 242 -12.81 -4.34 10.42
N ALA A 243 -12.15 -3.62 11.33
CA ALA A 243 -12.82 -3.02 12.48
C ALA A 243 -13.87 -1.96 12.09
N SER A 244 -13.67 -1.25 10.97
CA SER A 244 -14.60 -0.24 10.47
C SER A 244 -15.80 -0.85 9.73
N LEU A 245 -15.63 -2.05 9.15
CA LEU A 245 -16.66 -2.77 8.39
C LEU A 245 -16.66 -4.28 8.77
N PRO A 246 -16.93 -4.62 10.05
CA PRO A 246 -16.70 -5.96 10.58
C PRO A 246 -17.61 -7.01 9.95
N GLU A 247 -18.86 -6.66 9.63
CA GLU A 247 -19.79 -7.60 8.99
C GLU A 247 -19.40 -7.89 7.53
N THR A 248 -18.88 -6.90 6.81
CA THR A 248 -18.52 -7.03 5.40
C THR A 248 -17.23 -7.83 5.22
N PHE A 249 -16.25 -7.63 6.10
CA PHE A 249 -14.90 -8.19 5.94
C PHE A 249 -14.50 -9.21 7.02
N ALA A 250 -15.46 -9.76 7.78
CA ALA A 250 -15.20 -10.82 8.75
C ALA A 250 -14.46 -12.04 8.16
N GLY A 251 -14.66 -12.33 6.87
CA GLY A 251 -14.00 -13.44 6.17
C GLY A 251 -12.47 -13.36 6.14
N TYR A 252 -11.88 -12.19 6.41
CA TYR A 252 -10.42 -11.99 6.46
C TYR A 252 -9.82 -12.19 7.86
N ILE A 253 -10.65 -12.31 8.91
CA ILE A 253 -10.17 -12.54 10.29
C ILE A 253 -9.30 -13.80 10.42
N PRO A 254 -9.62 -14.94 9.78
CA PRO A 254 -8.77 -16.13 9.83
C PRO A 254 -7.33 -15.89 9.36
N THR A 255 -7.11 -15.02 8.38
CA THR A 255 -5.77 -14.64 7.92
C THR A 255 -4.98 -13.94 9.04
N LEU A 256 -5.61 -13.03 9.79
CA LEU A 256 -4.96 -12.40 10.95
C LEU A 256 -4.58 -13.42 12.03
N TYR A 257 -5.37 -14.49 12.19
CA TYR A 257 -5.01 -15.57 13.12
C TYR A 257 -3.80 -16.39 12.67
N GLN A 258 -3.60 -16.55 11.36
CA GLN A 258 -2.42 -17.25 10.83
C GLN A 258 -1.14 -16.46 11.15
N LEU A 259 -1.20 -15.13 11.08
CA LEU A 259 -0.05 -14.25 11.39
C LEU A 259 0.42 -14.36 12.86
N LEU A 260 -0.41 -14.86 13.78
CA LEU A 260 -0.02 -15.06 15.19
C LEU A 260 1.09 -16.12 15.37
N ALA A 261 1.27 -17.01 14.39
CA ALA A 261 2.32 -18.01 14.41
C ALA A 261 3.72 -17.38 14.29
N ASP A 262 3.85 -16.27 13.55
CA ASP A 262 5.09 -15.54 13.38
C ASP A 262 5.32 -14.59 14.57
N THR A 263 6.38 -14.83 15.34
CA THR A 263 6.74 -14.02 16.51
C THR A 263 6.98 -12.55 16.18
N THR A 264 7.41 -12.23 14.95
CA THR A 264 7.72 -10.87 14.51
C THR A 264 6.48 -10.06 14.12
N LEU A 265 5.41 -10.74 13.71
CA LEU A 265 4.14 -10.14 13.27
C LEU A 265 3.04 -10.22 14.34
N ARG A 266 3.23 -11.09 15.34
CA ARG A 266 2.25 -11.37 16.39
C ARG A 266 1.77 -10.13 17.14
N PRO A 267 2.63 -9.17 17.55
CA PRO A 267 2.15 -7.96 18.23
C PRO A 267 1.17 -7.15 17.38
N GLN A 268 1.48 -6.97 16.10
CA GLN A 268 0.65 -6.22 15.15
C GLN A 268 -0.65 -6.98 14.86
N ALA A 269 -0.58 -8.30 14.70
CA ALA A 269 -1.75 -9.14 14.50
C ALA A 269 -2.70 -9.10 15.71
N LEU A 270 -2.16 -9.20 16.94
CA LEU A 270 -2.94 -9.08 18.18
C LEU A 270 -3.59 -7.69 18.31
N ARG A 271 -2.86 -6.62 17.95
CA ARG A 271 -3.42 -5.28 17.92
C ARG A 271 -4.55 -5.16 16.90
N ALA A 272 -4.37 -5.66 15.68
CA ALA A 272 -5.42 -5.66 14.65
C ALA A 272 -6.67 -6.43 15.10
N ILE A 273 -6.50 -7.63 15.66
CA ILE A 273 -7.59 -8.45 16.22
C ILE A 273 -8.26 -7.75 17.40
N GLY A 274 -7.47 -7.12 18.28
CA GLY A 274 -7.96 -6.34 19.42
C GLY A 274 -8.79 -5.13 18.99
N SER A 275 -8.43 -4.45 17.90
CA SER A 275 -9.21 -3.36 17.31
C SER A 275 -10.55 -3.86 16.79
N ILE A 276 -10.58 -5.00 16.11
CA ILE A 276 -11.83 -5.65 15.67
C ILE A 276 -12.69 -6.04 16.89
N ALA A 277 -12.07 -6.63 17.91
CA ALA A 277 -12.76 -7.02 19.15
C ALA A 277 -13.31 -5.82 19.93
N LYS A 278 -12.67 -4.65 19.87
CA LYS A 278 -13.15 -3.40 20.49
C LYS A 278 -14.50 -2.97 19.89
N VAL A 279 -14.69 -3.16 18.58
CA VAL A 279 -15.92 -2.77 17.86
C VAL A 279 -16.96 -3.89 17.86
N LYS A 280 -16.56 -5.12 17.51
CA LYS A 280 -17.44 -6.28 17.36
C LYS A 280 -16.84 -7.51 18.07
N PRO A 281 -16.89 -7.58 19.41
CA PRO A 281 -16.27 -8.68 20.17
C PRO A 281 -16.85 -10.05 19.84
N GLY A 282 -18.11 -10.12 19.38
CA GLY A 282 -18.78 -11.37 19.01
C GLY A 282 -18.08 -12.18 17.90
N LEU A 283 -17.38 -11.51 16.97
CA LEU A 283 -16.65 -12.19 15.89
C LEU A 283 -15.39 -12.91 16.38
N ILE A 284 -14.81 -12.45 17.48
CA ILE A 284 -13.53 -12.94 18.01
C ILE A 284 -13.72 -13.85 19.22
N ARG A 285 -14.82 -13.68 19.97
CA ARG A 285 -15.13 -14.42 21.20
C ARG A 285 -15.02 -15.96 21.07
N PRO A 286 -15.42 -16.61 19.95
CA PRO A 286 -15.23 -18.06 19.79
C PRO A 286 -13.76 -18.51 19.86
N ALA A 287 -12.82 -17.65 19.48
CA ALA A 287 -11.39 -17.93 19.53
C ALA A 287 -10.72 -17.48 20.84
N CYS A 288 -11.47 -17.01 21.84
CA CYS A 288 -10.94 -16.38 23.05
C CYS A 288 -9.84 -17.20 23.75
N LEU A 289 -10.05 -18.51 23.89
CA LEU A 289 -9.10 -19.40 24.59
C LEU A 289 -7.75 -19.52 23.86
N ARG A 290 -7.73 -19.27 22.54
CA ARG A 290 -6.52 -19.30 21.72
C ARG A 290 -5.50 -18.23 22.12
N PHE A 291 -5.95 -17.12 22.70
CA PHE A 291 -5.09 -16.00 23.02
C PHE A 291 -4.43 -16.11 24.39
N LEU A 292 -4.96 -16.94 25.30
CA LEU A 292 -4.45 -17.06 26.67
C LEU A 292 -2.95 -17.36 26.74
N PRO A 293 -2.37 -18.28 25.93
CA PRO A 293 -0.94 -18.57 25.98
C PRO A 293 -0.05 -17.34 25.70
N PHE A 294 -0.53 -16.36 24.94
CA PHE A 294 0.25 -15.17 24.60
C PHE A 294 0.41 -14.18 25.77
N LEU A 295 -0.31 -14.35 26.88
CA LEU A 295 -0.05 -13.62 28.12
C LEU A 295 1.29 -14.00 28.78
N GLN A 296 1.90 -15.11 28.38
CA GLN A 296 3.20 -15.58 28.88
C GLN A 296 4.31 -15.44 27.83
N ASP A 297 4.04 -14.80 26.69
CA ASP A 297 5.02 -14.62 25.63
C ASP A 297 6.22 -13.79 26.11
N PRO A 298 7.48 -14.08 25.70
CA PRO A 298 8.63 -13.27 26.09
C PRO A 298 8.56 -11.81 25.63
N ASP A 299 7.87 -11.52 24.52
CA ASP A 299 7.73 -10.17 24.01
C ASP A 299 6.67 -9.36 24.79
N PRO A 300 7.03 -8.21 25.40
CA PRO A 300 6.09 -7.40 26.17
C PRO A 300 4.95 -6.82 25.32
N ALA A 301 5.19 -6.52 24.03
CA ALA A 301 4.13 -6.02 23.16
C ALA A 301 3.06 -7.08 22.92
N THR A 302 3.47 -8.33 22.68
CA THR A 302 2.58 -9.50 22.59
C THR A 302 1.75 -9.66 23.87
N ARG A 303 2.37 -9.65 25.06
CA ARG A 303 1.62 -9.76 26.33
C ARG A 303 0.63 -8.61 26.50
N GLY A 304 1.08 -7.38 26.29
CA GLY A 304 0.27 -6.17 26.43
C GLY A 304 -0.95 -6.14 25.50
N TYR A 305 -0.75 -6.41 24.21
CA TYR A 305 -1.86 -6.46 23.24
C TYR A 305 -2.79 -7.64 23.47
N THR A 306 -2.28 -8.77 23.97
CA THR A 306 -3.11 -9.90 24.40
C THR A 306 -3.99 -9.51 25.58
N ALA A 307 -3.43 -8.86 26.60
CA ALA A 307 -4.19 -8.38 27.74
C ALA A 307 -5.32 -7.42 27.31
N TRP A 308 -4.98 -6.45 26.46
CA TRP A 308 -5.93 -5.50 25.90
C TRP A 308 -7.05 -6.18 25.08
N LEU A 309 -6.70 -7.13 24.21
CA LEU A 309 -7.65 -7.95 23.45
C LEU A 309 -8.60 -8.71 24.38
N LEU A 310 -8.09 -9.42 25.38
CA LEU A 310 -8.90 -10.21 26.32
C LEU A 310 -9.84 -9.33 27.16
N GLY A 311 -9.41 -8.12 27.52
CA GLY A 311 -10.26 -7.10 28.12
C GLY A 311 -11.41 -6.67 27.20
N ASN A 312 -11.15 -6.45 25.90
CA ASN A 312 -12.21 -6.14 24.92
C ASN A 312 -13.20 -7.30 24.75
N LEU A 313 -12.74 -8.54 24.90
CA LEU A 313 -13.60 -9.73 24.85
C LEU A 313 -14.38 -9.97 26.16
N ARG A 314 -14.05 -9.27 27.25
CA ARG A 314 -14.54 -9.54 28.62
C ARG A 314 -14.33 -11.01 29.00
N ALA A 315 -13.11 -11.50 28.76
CA ALA A 315 -12.72 -12.89 28.95
C ALA A 315 -12.51 -13.22 30.44
N ALA A 316 -13.56 -13.59 31.16
CA ALA A 316 -13.47 -13.92 32.60
C ALA A 316 -12.44 -15.03 32.91
N THR A 317 -12.25 -15.98 31.99
CA THR A 317 -11.25 -17.06 32.11
C THR A 317 -9.80 -16.57 32.12
N ALA A 318 -9.54 -15.33 31.67
CA ALA A 318 -8.21 -14.74 31.69
C ALA A 318 -7.86 -14.04 33.02
N ARG A 319 -8.80 -13.94 33.97
CA ARG A 319 -8.66 -13.12 35.19
C ARG A 319 -7.37 -13.42 35.95
N ASP A 320 -7.11 -14.68 36.29
CA ASP A 320 -5.95 -15.06 37.10
C ASP A 320 -4.62 -14.79 36.37
N MET A 321 -4.59 -15.05 35.06
CA MET A 321 -3.41 -14.76 34.23
C MET A 321 -3.14 -13.25 34.10
N LEU A 322 -4.20 -12.44 34.01
CA LEU A 322 -4.09 -10.98 33.96
C LEU A 322 -3.65 -10.39 35.32
N GLN A 323 -4.10 -10.96 36.43
CA GLN A 323 -3.61 -10.59 37.77
C GLN A 323 -2.11 -10.84 37.90
N GLY A 324 -1.62 -11.96 37.36
CA GLY A 324 -0.19 -12.27 37.31
C GLY A 324 0.68 -11.28 36.51
N LEU A 325 0.08 -10.40 35.69
CA LEU A 325 0.78 -9.37 34.92
C LEU A 325 0.76 -7.99 35.56
N GLN A 326 0.12 -7.80 36.72
CA GLN A 326 -0.02 -6.47 37.34
C GLN A 326 1.29 -5.85 37.81
N ASP A 327 2.34 -6.65 37.95
CA ASP A 327 3.70 -6.18 38.30
C ASP A 327 4.64 -6.10 37.08
N ASP A 328 4.14 -6.43 35.87
CA ASP A 328 4.95 -6.37 34.63
C ASP A 328 5.11 -4.93 34.13
N GLY A 329 6.18 -4.29 34.57
CA GLY A 329 6.54 -2.92 34.21
C GLY A 329 7.12 -2.74 32.81
N GLN A 330 7.21 -3.78 31.97
CA GLN A 330 7.81 -3.66 30.64
C GLN A 330 7.00 -2.72 29.73
N PRO A 331 7.66 -1.83 28.96
CA PRO A 331 6.99 -0.82 28.16
C PRO A 331 6.36 -1.43 26.89
N VAL A 332 5.21 -0.90 26.51
CA VAL A 332 4.47 -1.21 25.29
C VAL A 332 4.08 0.10 24.61
N THR A 333 4.52 0.28 23.36
CA THR A 333 4.02 1.36 22.50
C THR A 333 2.58 1.06 22.15
N PHE A 334 1.66 1.91 22.61
CA PHE A 334 0.22 1.74 22.48
C PHE A 334 -0.37 2.89 21.64
N TYR A 335 -1.04 2.54 20.54
CA TYR A 335 -1.74 3.50 19.71
C TYR A 335 -3.22 3.58 20.09
N ASP A 336 -3.72 4.79 20.30
CA ASP A 336 -5.16 5.05 20.44
C ASP A 336 -5.52 6.37 19.78
N SER A 337 -6.49 6.31 18.86
CA SER A 337 -7.19 7.48 18.32
C SER A 337 -6.26 8.64 17.92
N GLY A 338 -5.27 8.34 17.09
CA GLY A 338 -4.33 9.33 16.57
C GLY A 338 -3.13 9.62 17.46
N ASN A 339 -2.94 8.96 18.60
CA ASN A 339 -1.82 9.22 19.51
C ASN A 339 -1.06 7.95 19.85
N LEU A 340 0.27 8.07 19.93
CA LEU A 340 1.14 7.04 20.48
C LEU A 340 1.44 7.35 21.94
N GLN A 341 1.21 6.35 22.79
CA GLN A 341 1.45 6.41 24.22
C GLN A 341 2.42 5.30 24.62
N LYS A 342 3.26 5.56 25.61
CA LYS A 342 4.02 4.51 26.28
C LYS A 342 3.19 4.02 27.46
N LYS A 343 2.68 2.80 27.36
CA LYS A 343 2.03 2.09 28.47
C LYS A 343 2.95 0.98 28.98
N THR A 344 2.57 0.33 30.08
CA THR A 344 3.20 -0.93 30.53
C THR A 344 2.26 -2.10 30.34
N VAL A 345 2.80 -3.33 30.37
CA VAL A 345 1.99 -4.56 30.39
C VAL A 345 1.04 -4.55 31.60
N ALA A 346 1.53 -4.16 32.78
CA ALA A 346 0.75 -4.00 34.01
C ALA A 346 -0.43 -3.04 33.87
N GLN A 347 -0.24 -1.90 33.20
CA GLN A 347 -1.32 -0.95 32.94
C GLN A 347 -2.40 -1.56 32.04
N LEU A 348 -1.98 -2.21 30.94
CA LEU A 348 -2.92 -2.87 30.02
C LEU A 348 -3.66 -4.05 30.68
N ALA A 349 -2.98 -4.81 31.54
CA ALA A 349 -3.59 -5.88 32.32
C ALA A 349 -4.62 -5.35 33.34
N SER A 350 -4.30 -4.27 34.04
CA SER A 350 -5.22 -3.63 34.99
C SER A 350 -6.45 -3.03 34.29
N GLU A 351 -6.26 -2.36 33.14
CA GLU A 351 -7.36 -1.89 32.30
C GLU A 351 -8.24 -3.04 31.80
N ALA A 352 -7.64 -4.18 31.44
CA ALA A 352 -8.36 -5.37 31.01
C ALA A 352 -9.18 -5.98 32.15
N LEU A 353 -8.60 -6.13 33.34
CA LEU A 353 -9.27 -6.62 34.55
C LEU A 353 -10.49 -5.76 34.92
N ALA A 354 -10.40 -4.43 34.76
CA ALA A 354 -11.52 -3.53 35.01
C ALA A 354 -12.70 -3.70 34.04
N ARG A 355 -12.50 -4.38 32.90
CA ARG A 355 -13.54 -4.65 31.89
C ARG A 355 -14.17 -6.04 32.01
N LEU A 356 -13.56 -6.95 32.80
CA LEU A 356 -14.06 -8.30 33.04
C LEU A 356 -15.23 -8.29 34.03
#